data_AF-A0A972XB61-F1
#
_entry.id   AF-A0A972XB61-F1
#
_cell.length_a   1.000
_cell.length_b   1.000
_cell.length_c   1.000
_cell.angle_alpha   90.00
_cell.angle_beta   90.00
_cell.angle_gamma   90.00
#
_symmetry.space_group_name_H-M   'P 1'
#
loop_
_entity.id
_entity.type
_entity.pdbx_description
1 polymer ?
#
loop_
_entity_poly.entity_id
_entity_poly.type
_entity_poly.pdbx_seq_one_letter_code
_entity_poly.pdbx_strand_id
1 'polypeptide(L)'
;MDIVGYSSLVGANEQEAINALLNYRKLIDPFITKNNGRIFTTGGDSIFADFSSPVNGLRCAIFIQRMVCDLNLAEKIKPSMRFRIGLHIGDVLIQGNDLLGEAVNIAARIEQMADYGGVSMSESIYLHTKNSFENERFIDGGFPVFKNIKESIHVYSIEIAGTTPNPNLIQKVSAQSYQETVKGWMKDPEYATKKIMDAQNFKRSGQYDKAVKILIIRVLKGEMDANEELISMVEKKLIPQDFHNFVVDTFVMISKKLNSNDQTKFGLLLSNYALGKDNKFKSLYFWKMASNINDEAKFHLGKALLEDPTTSVNETKEAITYLTDAAMMKNVAAAVILGLFYSDKNRDEYDESTAFKWLWVAREFKDSKAQVYLEALVKTMNKATFVNSKIVAESLVDQIRWNVSNN
;
A
#
# COMPACT_ATOMS: atom_id res chain seq x y z
N MET A 1 -20.94 10.01 -1.03
CA MET A 1 -22.13 9.28 -0.52
C MET A 1 -23.22 9.43 -1.54
N ASP A 2 -23.97 8.36 -1.81
CA ASP A 2 -24.98 8.32 -2.87
C ASP A 2 -26.23 7.56 -2.39
N ILE A 3 -27.37 7.77 -3.05
CA ILE A 3 -28.65 7.14 -2.71
C ILE A 3 -28.95 6.01 -3.69
N VAL A 4 -29.19 4.82 -3.13
CA VAL A 4 -29.51 3.65 -3.93
C VAL A 4 -30.86 3.83 -4.64
N GLY A 5 -30.82 3.86 -5.97
CA GLY A 5 -32.03 3.87 -6.81
C GLY A 5 -32.82 5.18 -6.76
N TYR A 6 -32.16 6.32 -6.49
CA TYR A 6 -32.85 7.61 -6.37
C TYR A 6 -33.67 7.98 -7.60
N SER A 7 -33.16 7.77 -8.81
CA SER A 7 -33.92 8.02 -10.05
C SER A 7 -35.22 7.23 -10.12
N SER A 8 -35.26 6.00 -9.58
CA SER A 8 -36.49 5.21 -9.52
C SER A 8 -37.49 5.76 -8.51
N LEU A 9 -37.01 6.27 -7.36
CA LEU A 9 -37.86 6.94 -6.37
C LEU A 9 -38.48 8.22 -6.94
N VAL A 10 -37.67 9.03 -7.63
CA VAL A 10 -38.13 10.24 -8.32
C VAL A 10 -39.13 9.90 -9.42
N GLY A 11 -38.87 8.84 -10.20
CA GLY A 11 -39.80 8.37 -11.23
C GLY A 11 -41.14 7.85 -10.69
N ALA A 12 -41.16 7.34 -9.45
CA ALA A 12 -42.39 6.93 -8.78
C ALA A 12 -43.17 8.12 -8.20
N ASN A 13 -42.49 9.01 -7.47
CA ASN A 13 -43.05 10.26 -6.97
C ASN A 13 -41.92 11.26 -6.63
N GLU A 14 -41.70 12.21 -7.53
CA GLU A 14 -40.64 13.21 -7.41
C GLU A 14 -40.75 14.05 -6.12
N GLN A 15 -41.96 14.49 -5.77
CA GLN A 15 -42.16 15.37 -4.62
C GLN A 15 -41.87 14.65 -3.30
N GLU A 16 -42.32 13.40 -3.15
CA GLU A 16 -42.03 12.59 -1.97
C GLU A 16 -40.53 12.24 -1.87
N ALA A 17 -39.89 11.88 -2.99
CA ALA A 17 -38.46 11.60 -3.02
C ALA A 17 -37.61 12.82 -2.64
N ILE A 18 -37.93 14.01 -3.14
CA ILE A 18 -37.25 15.25 -2.76
C ILE A 18 -37.47 15.57 -1.27
N ASN A 19 -38.70 15.46 -0.77
CA ASN A 19 -39.01 15.73 0.64
C ASN A 19 -38.28 14.78 1.59
N ALA A 20 -38.23 13.48 1.27
CA ALA A 20 -37.47 12.49 2.03
C ALA A 20 -35.98 12.83 2.04
N LEU A 21 -35.39 13.14 0.88
CA LEU A 21 -33.99 13.54 0.78
C LEU A 21 -33.68 14.76 1.67
N LEU A 22 -34.50 15.80 1.59
CA LEU A 22 -34.33 16.99 2.43
C LEU A 22 -34.41 16.68 3.92
N ASN A 23 -35.29 15.75 4.34
CA ASN A 23 -35.39 15.34 5.73
C ASN A 23 -34.17 14.53 6.21
N TYR A 24 -33.59 13.67 5.36
CA TYR A 24 -32.31 13.05 5.68
C TYR A 24 -31.18 14.08 5.76
N ARG A 25 -31.10 15.03 4.83
CA ARG A 25 -30.06 16.08 4.82
C ARG A 25 -30.09 16.99 6.04
N LYS A 26 -31.29 17.31 6.55
CA LYS A 26 -31.44 18.06 7.83
C LYS A 26 -30.76 17.38 9.01
N LEU A 27 -30.62 16.05 8.97
CA LEU A 27 -29.92 15.29 9.99
C LEU A 27 -28.44 15.11 9.62
N ILE A 28 -28.14 14.73 8.38
CA ILE A 28 -26.78 14.40 7.93
C ILE A 28 -25.86 15.62 7.92
N ASP A 29 -26.30 16.75 7.35
CA ASP A 29 -25.43 17.90 7.09
C ASP A 29 -24.85 18.51 8.40
N PRO A 30 -25.64 18.66 9.49
CA PRO A 30 -25.10 19.06 10.79
C PRO A 30 -24.11 18.05 11.38
N PHE A 31 -24.32 16.75 11.17
CA PHE A 31 -23.42 15.72 11.67
C PHE A 31 -22.06 15.74 10.97
N ILE A 32 -22.03 15.98 9.66
CA ILE A 32 -20.78 16.18 8.91
C ILE A 32 -20.01 17.37 9.49
N THR A 33 -20.70 18.50 9.63
CA THR A 33 -20.10 19.75 10.15
C THR A 33 -19.56 19.57 11.58
N LYS A 34 -20.32 18.91 12.47
CA LYS A 34 -19.93 18.64 13.86
C LYS A 34 -18.68 17.75 13.99
N ASN A 35 -18.39 16.93 12.97
CA ASN A 35 -17.20 16.08 12.92
C ASN A 35 -16.03 16.73 12.14
N ASN A 36 -16.04 18.06 12.00
CA ASN A 36 -15.05 18.83 11.22
C ASN A 36 -14.98 18.40 9.74
N GLY A 37 -16.12 17.99 9.18
CA GLY A 37 -16.28 17.77 7.75
C GLY A 37 -16.81 19.01 7.07
N ARG A 38 -16.43 19.22 5.81
CA ARG A 38 -16.98 20.26 4.95
C ARG A 38 -17.68 19.63 3.75
N ILE A 39 -18.93 20.00 3.54
CA ILE A 39 -19.71 19.56 2.38
C ILE A 39 -19.34 20.42 1.18
N PHE A 40 -19.01 19.77 0.07
CA PHE A 40 -18.85 20.40 -1.25
C PHE A 40 -19.77 19.70 -2.24
N THR A 41 -20.18 20.40 -3.30
CA THR A 41 -21.29 19.97 -4.14
C THR A 41 -20.84 19.82 -5.59
N THR A 42 -20.81 18.59 -6.09
CA THR A 42 -20.55 18.29 -7.51
C THR A 42 -21.82 18.14 -8.36
N GLY A 43 -22.99 18.48 -7.82
CA GLY A 43 -24.29 18.39 -8.50
C GLY A 43 -24.93 17.00 -8.43
N GLY A 44 -26.27 16.96 -8.31
CA GLY A 44 -27.06 15.73 -8.20
C GLY A 44 -27.53 15.38 -6.77
N ASP A 45 -27.84 14.11 -6.56
CA ASP A 45 -28.31 13.49 -5.31
C ASP A 45 -27.18 12.93 -4.42
N SER A 46 -25.96 12.96 -4.94
CA SER A 46 -24.76 12.58 -4.21
C SER A 46 -24.28 13.70 -3.26
N ILE A 47 -23.76 13.29 -2.11
CA ILE A 47 -23.14 14.17 -1.11
C ILE A 47 -21.65 13.88 -1.07
N PHE A 48 -20.84 14.90 -1.30
CA PHE A 48 -19.40 14.87 -1.07
C PHE A 48 -19.04 15.69 0.16
N ALA A 49 -18.14 15.15 0.97
CA ALA A 49 -17.60 15.84 2.13
C ALA A 49 -16.12 15.52 2.29
N ASP A 50 -15.32 16.55 2.57
CA ASP A 50 -13.91 16.39 2.91
C ASP A 50 -13.70 16.53 4.42
N PHE A 51 -12.71 15.79 4.93
CA PHE A 51 -12.33 15.78 6.33
C PHE A 51 -10.82 15.89 6.44
N SER A 52 -10.32 16.74 7.33
CA SER A 52 -8.88 16.82 7.61
C SER A 52 -8.35 15.61 8.39
N SER A 53 -9.24 14.72 8.87
CA SER A 53 -8.88 13.51 9.61
C SER A 53 -9.63 12.30 9.06
N PRO A 54 -8.94 11.23 8.65
CA PRO A 54 -9.59 10.00 8.18
C PRO A 54 -10.40 9.32 9.28
N VAL A 55 -9.98 9.44 10.54
CA VAL A 55 -10.72 8.93 11.71
C VAL A 55 -12.07 9.64 11.85
N ASN A 56 -12.12 10.96 11.67
CA ASN A 56 -13.38 11.71 11.73
C ASN A 56 -14.30 11.37 10.56
N GLY A 57 -13.74 11.25 9.35
CA GLY A 57 -14.50 10.84 8.17
C GLY A 57 -15.16 9.48 8.37
N LEU A 58 -14.39 8.48 8.83
CA LEU A 58 -14.92 7.14 9.07
C LEU A 58 -15.96 7.11 10.20
N ARG A 59 -15.72 7.83 11.31
CA ARG A 59 -16.68 7.95 12.41
C ARG A 59 -18.01 8.53 11.93
N CYS A 60 -17.93 9.58 11.11
CA CYS A 60 -19.10 10.23 10.53
C CYS A 60 -19.87 9.26 9.63
N ALA A 61 -19.18 8.53 8.75
CA ALA A 61 -19.77 7.55 7.85
C ALA A 61 -20.54 6.43 8.59
N ILE A 62 -19.90 5.81 9.60
CA ILE A 62 -20.53 4.75 10.41
C ILE A 62 -21.77 5.28 11.13
N PHE A 63 -21.66 6.47 11.73
CA PHE A 63 -22.77 7.08 12.44
C PHE A 63 -23.96 7.37 11.52
N ILE A 64 -23.71 7.95 10.34
CA ILE A 64 -24.76 8.24 9.35
C ILE A 64 -25.48 6.95 8.96
N GLN A 65 -24.75 5.86 8.66
CA GLN A 65 -25.38 4.60 8.27
C GLN A 65 -26.24 4.00 9.38
N ARG A 66 -25.77 4.00 10.64
CA ARG A 66 -26.55 3.54 11.79
C ARG A 66 -27.82 4.37 11.98
N MET A 67 -27.70 5.70 11.95
CA MET A 67 -28.83 6.61 12.08
C MET A 67 -29.88 6.39 10.97
N VAL A 68 -29.44 6.26 9.71
CA VAL A 68 -30.34 5.99 8.58
C VAL A 68 -31.05 4.64 8.77
N CYS A 69 -30.32 3.61 9.21
CA CYS A 69 -30.90 2.29 9.48
C CYS A 69 -32.03 2.39 10.52
N ASP A 70 -31.78 3.07 11.64
CA ASP A 70 -32.77 3.27 12.70
C ASP A 70 -34.01 4.04 12.21
N LEU A 71 -33.82 5.09 11.41
CA LEU A 71 -34.91 5.88 10.83
C LEU A 71 -35.77 5.05 9.87
N ASN A 72 -35.13 4.18 9.08
CA ASN A 72 -35.80 3.29 8.14
C ASN A 72 -36.60 2.21 8.87
N LEU A 73 -36.02 1.58 9.90
CA LEU A 73 -36.68 0.58 10.72
C LEU A 73 -37.87 1.15 11.48
N ALA A 74 -37.77 2.40 11.95
CA ALA A 74 -38.84 3.10 12.63
C ALA A 74 -39.84 3.79 11.68
N GLU A 75 -39.65 3.66 10.35
CA GLU A 75 -40.47 4.28 9.31
C GLU A 75 -40.67 5.81 9.47
N LYS A 76 -39.67 6.50 10.04
CA LYS A 76 -39.79 7.94 10.39
C LYS A 76 -39.71 8.87 9.20
N ILE A 77 -39.12 8.44 8.09
CA ILE A 77 -39.00 9.18 6.83
C ILE A 77 -39.45 8.25 5.70
N LYS A 78 -40.36 8.71 4.83
CA LYS A 78 -40.84 7.97 3.66
C LYS A 78 -40.70 8.80 2.37
N PRO A 79 -40.34 8.16 1.24
CA PRO A 79 -39.89 6.77 1.13
C PRO A 79 -38.56 6.54 1.86
N SER A 80 -38.37 5.34 2.41
CA SER A 80 -37.12 4.96 3.06
C SER A 80 -35.97 5.00 2.06
N MET A 81 -34.85 5.59 2.44
CA MET A 81 -33.66 5.69 1.58
C MET A 81 -32.50 4.88 2.16
N ARG A 82 -31.73 4.25 1.27
CA ARG A 82 -30.47 3.59 1.63
C ARG A 82 -29.33 4.34 0.97
N PHE A 83 -28.31 4.64 1.76
CA PHE A 83 -27.13 5.33 1.29
C PHE A 83 -25.98 4.35 1.11
N ARG A 84 -25.07 4.68 0.19
CA ARG A 84 -23.75 4.07 0.06
C ARG A 84 -22.71 5.12 0.39
N ILE A 85 -21.68 4.73 1.14
CA ILE A 85 -20.59 5.64 1.51
C ILE A 85 -19.25 5.01 1.12
N GLY A 86 -18.46 5.78 0.38
CA GLY A 86 -17.07 5.47 0.03
C GLY A 86 -16.12 6.47 0.68
N LEU A 87 -15.01 6.00 1.22
CA LEU A 87 -13.94 6.84 1.75
C LEU A 87 -12.61 6.59 1.05
N HIS A 88 -11.87 7.67 0.83
CA HIS A 88 -10.52 7.63 0.29
C HIS A 88 -9.69 8.79 0.85
N ILE A 89 -8.38 8.61 0.92
CA ILE A 89 -7.40 9.66 1.24
C ILE A 89 -6.57 9.88 -0.01
N GLY A 90 -6.45 11.12 -0.45
CA GLY A 90 -5.56 11.51 -1.54
C GLY A 90 -5.58 13.02 -1.75
N ASP A 91 -4.68 13.48 -2.61
CA ASP A 91 -4.55 14.90 -2.94
C ASP A 91 -5.73 15.40 -3.78
N VAL A 92 -6.15 16.63 -3.50
CA VAL A 92 -7.25 17.30 -4.18
C VAL A 92 -6.88 18.75 -4.47
N LEU A 93 -7.33 19.25 -5.61
CA LEU A 93 -7.22 20.65 -5.98
C LEU A 93 -8.49 21.39 -5.55
N ILE A 94 -8.32 22.46 -4.78
CA ILE A 94 -9.42 23.32 -4.34
C ILE A 94 -9.74 24.33 -5.45
N GLN A 95 -10.96 24.30 -5.98
CA GLN A 95 -11.45 25.30 -6.92
C GLN A 95 -12.70 25.98 -6.36
N GLY A 96 -12.51 27.15 -5.74
CA GLY A 96 -13.60 27.85 -5.05
C GLY A 96 -14.11 27.04 -3.86
N ASN A 97 -15.39 26.64 -3.91
CA ASN A 97 -16.02 25.80 -2.90
C ASN A 97 -16.03 24.31 -3.28
N ASP A 98 -15.40 23.92 -4.38
CA ASP A 98 -15.41 22.56 -4.91
C ASP A 98 -14.02 21.90 -4.84
N LEU A 99 -14.00 20.57 -4.87
CA LEU A 99 -12.77 19.77 -4.92
C LEU A 99 -12.71 18.96 -6.21
N LEU A 100 -11.56 19.06 -6.88
CA LEU A 100 -11.27 18.31 -8.11
C LEU A 100 -10.05 17.43 -7.90
N GLY A 101 -10.00 16.30 -8.61
CA GLY A 101 -8.83 15.44 -8.61
C GLY A 101 -9.18 13.97 -8.70
N GLU A 102 -8.14 13.15 -8.83
CA GLU A 102 -8.26 11.70 -8.91
C GLU A 102 -8.83 11.11 -7.61
N ALA A 103 -8.46 11.66 -6.45
CA ALA A 103 -8.96 11.21 -5.16
C ALA A 103 -10.49 11.28 -5.02
N VAL A 104 -11.12 12.32 -5.59
CA VAL A 104 -12.59 12.48 -5.59
C VAL A 104 -13.25 11.39 -6.44
N ASN A 105 -12.67 11.11 -7.61
CA ASN A 105 -13.15 10.06 -8.50
C ASN A 105 -12.99 8.67 -7.86
N ILE A 106 -11.86 8.40 -7.21
CA ILE A 106 -11.61 7.16 -6.46
C ILE A 106 -12.66 7.00 -5.36
N ALA A 107 -12.88 8.03 -4.53
CA ALA A 107 -13.88 7.97 -3.45
C ALA A 107 -15.28 7.63 -3.99
N ALA A 108 -15.68 8.23 -5.11
CA ALA A 108 -16.95 7.94 -5.77
C ALA A 108 -17.01 6.49 -6.32
N ARG A 109 -15.89 5.94 -6.78
CA ARG A 109 -15.85 4.54 -7.23
C ARG A 109 -15.90 3.55 -6.08
N ILE A 110 -15.24 3.85 -4.97
CA ILE A 110 -15.32 3.04 -3.76
C ILE A 110 -16.73 3.08 -3.18
N GLU A 111 -17.40 4.23 -3.21
CA GLU A 111 -18.80 4.36 -2.81
C GLU A 111 -19.71 3.40 -3.59
N GLN A 112 -19.52 3.29 -4.90
CA GLN A 112 -20.30 2.37 -5.74
C GLN A 112 -20.10 0.89 -5.37
N MET A 113 -19.00 0.57 -4.67
CA MET A 113 -18.70 -0.77 -4.16
C MET A 113 -19.26 -1.02 -2.75
N ALA A 114 -19.83 -0.02 -2.09
CA ALA A 114 -20.47 -0.24 -0.81
C ALA A 114 -21.76 -1.04 -0.99
N ASP A 115 -22.02 -1.93 -0.03
CA ASP A 115 -23.33 -2.52 0.19
C ASP A 115 -24.37 -1.43 0.44
N TYR A 116 -25.64 -1.72 0.19
CA TYR A 116 -26.70 -0.73 0.44
C TYR A 116 -26.84 -0.57 1.95
N GLY A 117 -26.65 0.66 2.45
CA GLY A 117 -26.50 0.96 3.88
C GLY A 117 -25.08 0.74 4.42
N GLY A 118 -24.11 0.45 3.55
CA GLY A 118 -22.73 0.08 3.91
C GLY A 118 -21.72 1.21 3.78
N VAL A 119 -20.54 0.98 4.35
CA VAL A 119 -19.36 1.84 4.22
C VAL A 119 -18.23 1.03 3.62
N SER A 120 -17.68 1.50 2.50
CA SER A 120 -16.45 0.97 1.89
C SER A 120 -15.36 2.03 1.89
N MET A 121 -14.10 1.60 1.93
CA MET A 121 -12.95 2.48 2.05
C MET A 121 -11.72 1.89 1.37
N SER A 122 -10.81 2.74 0.94
CA SER A 122 -9.49 2.30 0.48
C SER A 122 -8.65 1.75 1.64
N GLU A 123 -7.66 0.93 1.32
CA GLU A 123 -6.64 0.47 2.28
C GLU A 123 -5.98 1.63 3.03
N SER A 124 -5.74 2.76 2.36
CA SER A 124 -5.19 3.95 3.02
C SER A 124 -6.05 4.43 4.18
N ILE A 125 -7.38 4.49 4.04
CA ILE A 125 -8.29 4.82 5.15
C ILE A 125 -8.16 3.74 6.23
N TYR A 126 -8.31 2.47 5.85
CA TYR A 126 -8.26 1.34 6.79
C TYR A 126 -6.99 1.36 7.66
N LEU A 127 -5.82 1.53 7.06
CA LEU A 127 -4.55 1.55 7.77
C LEU A 127 -4.45 2.71 8.77
N HIS A 128 -4.95 3.89 8.40
CA HIS A 128 -4.95 5.06 9.28
C HIS A 128 -6.01 4.99 10.39
N THR A 129 -7.05 4.18 10.24
CA THR A 129 -8.19 4.16 11.18
C THR A 129 -8.32 2.89 12.00
N LYS A 130 -7.79 1.74 11.59
CA LYS A 130 -8.05 0.43 12.22
C LYS A 130 -7.87 0.40 13.75
N ASN A 131 -6.87 1.10 14.28
CA ASN A 131 -6.58 1.16 15.72
C ASN A 131 -7.54 2.09 16.49
N SER A 132 -8.24 2.99 15.81
CA SER A 132 -9.22 3.90 16.43
C SER A 132 -10.64 3.31 16.47
N PHE A 133 -10.86 2.15 15.86
CA PHE A 133 -12.16 1.49 15.74
C PHE A 133 -12.06 0.00 16.06
N GLU A 134 -11.41 -0.36 17.17
CA GLU A 134 -11.18 -1.75 17.59
C GLU A 134 -12.46 -2.59 17.77
N ASN A 135 -13.59 -1.93 18.06
CA ASN A 135 -14.90 -2.56 18.22
C ASN A 135 -15.68 -2.75 16.90
N GLU A 136 -15.18 -2.21 15.79
CA GLU A 136 -15.81 -2.35 14.48
C GLU A 136 -15.14 -3.49 13.71
N ARG A 137 -15.94 -4.27 12.97
CA ARG A 137 -15.40 -5.36 12.15
C ARG A 137 -15.17 -4.89 10.73
N PHE A 138 -13.91 -4.88 10.33
CA PHE A 138 -13.51 -4.65 8.94
C PHE A 138 -13.56 -5.95 8.13
N ILE A 139 -14.05 -5.85 6.90
CA ILE A 139 -14.17 -6.94 5.93
C ILE A 139 -13.25 -6.61 4.77
N ASP A 140 -12.35 -7.53 4.44
CA ASP A 140 -11.47 -7.43 3.28
C ASP A 140 -12.26 -7.70 2.00
N GLY A 141 -12.34 -6.69 1.12
CA GLY A 141 -13.01 -6.74 -0.17
C GLY A 141 -12.08 -6.95 -1.38
N GLY A 142 -10.77 -7.12 -1.15
CA GLY A 142 -9.77 -7.33 -2.20
C GLY A 142 -9.57 -6.12 -3.13
N PHE A 143 -9.16 -6.37 -4.36
CA PHE A 143 -8.81 -5.36 -5.37
C PHE A 143 -9.86 -5.30 -6.50
N PRO A 144 -11.00 -4.60 -6.30
CA PRO A 144 -11.98 -4.44 -7.37
C PRO A 144 -11.43 -3.65 -8.55
N VAL A 145 -11.83 -4.03 -9.76
CA VAL A 145 -11.45 -3.30 -10.98
C VAL A 145 -12.38 -2.11 -11.17
N PHE A 146 -11.80 -0.92 -11.17
CA PHE A 146 -12.52 0.33 -11.37
C PHE A 146 -12.45 0.81 -12.81
N LYS A 147 -13.56 1.28 -13.36
CA LYS A 147 -13.58 1.89 -14.69
C LYS A 147 -12.86 3.24 -14.65
N ASN A 148 -11.87 3.41 -15.52
CA ASN A 148 -11.07 4.63 -15.70
C ASN A 148 -10.20 5.03 -14.50
N ILE A 149 -9.91 4.10 -13.59
CA ILE A 149 -8.85 4.26 -12.58
C ILE A 149 -7.78 3.25 -12.93
N LYS A 150 -6.54 3.73 -13.12
CA LYS A 150 -5.41 2.87 -13.50
C LYS A 150 -4.78 2.19 -12.29
N GLU A 151 -4.96 2.78 -11.11
CA GLU A 151 -4.44 2.32 -9.84
C GLU A 151 -5.25 1.14 -9.28
N SER A 152 -4.53 0.12 -8.80
CA SER A 152 -5.17 -1.02 -8.12
C SER A 152 -5.37 -0.67 -6.65
N ILE A 153 -6.63 -0.48 -6.24
CA ILE A 153 -6.96 -0.03 -4.89
C ILE A 153 -7.60 -1.19 -4.14
N HIS A 154 -6.94 -1.60 -3.05
CA HIS A 154 -7.51 -2.57 -2.12
C HIS A 154 -8.64 -1.89 -1.33
N VAL A 155 -9.82 -2.50 -1.33
CA VAL A 155 -11.02 -1.99 -0.67
C VAL A 155 -11.34 -2.84 0.56
N TYR A 156 -11.67 -2.15 1.64
CA TYR A 156 -12.23 -2.71 2.85
C TYR A 156 -13.65 -2.18 3.07
N SER A 157 -14.47 -2.92 3.79
CA SER A 157 -15.80 -2.49 4.23
C SER A 157 -15.94 -2.64 5.74
N ILE A 158 -16.93 -1.97 6.34
CA ILE A 158 -17.31 -2.21 7.75
C ILE A 158 -18.62 -2.97 7.81
N GLU A 159 -18.68 -3.96 8.71
CA GLU A 159 -19.92 -4.67 9.04
C GLU A 159 -20.89 -3.73 9.77
N ILE A 160 -21.99 -3.37 9.11
CA ILE A 160 -23.07 -2.55 9.69
C ILE A 160 -24.38 -3.34 9.63
N ALA A 161 -25.11 -3.37 10.74
CA ALA A 161 -26.40 -4.05 10.82
C ALA A 161 -27.43 -3.42 9.86
N GLY A 162 -28.21 -4.26 9.18
CA GLY A 162 -29.22 -3.81 8.22
C GLY A 162 -28.70 -3.50 6.81
N THR A 163 -27.41 -3.77 6.56
CA THR A 163 -26.84 -3.73 5.21
C THR A 163 -27.43 -4.83 4.32
N THR A 164 -27.57 -4.54 3.03
CA THR A 164 -27.87 -5.57 2.02
C THR A 164 -26.80 -5.60 0.94
N PRO A 165 -26.34 -6.80 0.53
CA PRO A 165 -25.33 -6.96 -0.52
C PRO A 165 -25.66 -6.15 -1.76
N ASN A 166 -24.70 -5.40 -2.27
CA ASN A 166 -24.88 -4.64 -3.50
C ASN A 166 -24.91 -5.62 -4.71
N PRO A 167 -26.04 -5.77 -5.42
CA PRO A 167 -26.18 -6.72 -6.52
C PRO A 167 -25.28 -6.39 -7.72
N ASN A 168 -24.86 -5.12 -7.88
CA ASN A 168 -23.88 -4.74 -8.90
C ASN A 168 -22.46 -5.20 -8.54
N LEU A 169 -22.16 -5.49 -7.27
CA LEU A 169 -20.97 -6.26 -6.90
C LEU A 169 -21.14 -7.70 -7.33
N ILE A 170 -22.28 -8.35 -7.09
CA ILE A 170 -22.50 -9.75 -7.47
C ILE A 170 -22.38 -9.97 -9.00
N GLN A 171 -22.76 -8.98 -9.82
CA GLN A 171 -22.62 -9.03 -11.28
C GLN A 171 -21.28 -8.49 -11.83
N LYS A 172 -20.55 -7.61 -11.13
CA LYS A 172 -19.19 -7.17 -11.53
C LYS A 172 -18.05 -7.93 -10.86
N VAL A 173 -18.37 -8.73 -9.84
CA VAL A 173 -17.58 -9.83 -9.26
C VAL A 173 -17.93 -11.13 -9.99
N SER A 174 -18.29 -11.05 -11.29
CA SER A 174 -18.37 -12.23 -12.16
C SER A 174 -17.02 -12.64 -12.75
N ALA A 175 -15.92 -12.25 -12.11
CA ALA A 175 -14.71 -13.04 -12.14
C ALA A 175 -14.69 -13.78 -10.80
N GLN A 176 -14.66 -15.11 -10.85
CA GLN A 176 -14.31 -15.92 -9.69
C GLN A 176 -13.28 -15.19 -8.82
N SER A 177 -13.49 -15.10 -7.52
CA SER A 177 -12.49 -14.53 -6.60
C SER A 177 -11.13 -15.13 -6.93
N TYR A 178 -10.01 -14.38 -6.80
CA TYR A 178 -8.66 -14.93 -6.97
C TYR A 178 -8.52 -16.32 -6.35
N GLN A 179 -9.08 -16.50 -5.14
CA GLN A 179 -9.09 -17.77 -4.44
C GLN A 179 -9.90 -18.86 -5.16
N GLU A 180 -11.02 -18.53 -5.79
CA GLU A 180 -11.85 -19.45 -6.58
C GLU A 180 -11.18 -19.83 -7.90
N THR A 181 -10.57 -18.88 -8.61
CA THR A 181 -9.83 -19.15 -9.85
C THR A 181 -8.63 -20.06 -9.58
N VAL A 182 -7.84 -19.76 -8.55
CA VAL A 182 -6.70 -20.60 -8.15
C VAL A 182 -7.19 -21.97 -7.65
N LYS A 183 -8.27 -22.03 -6.86
CA LYS A 183 -8.91 -23.31 -6.50
C LYS A 183 -9.37 -24.10 -7.74
N GLY A 184 -9.81 -23.41 -8.79
CA GLY A 184 -10.11 -24.01 -10.09
C GLY A 184 -8.89 -24.69 -10.70
N TRP A 185 -7.75 -23.98 -10.80
CA TRP A 185 -6.50 -24.56 -11.32
C TRP A 185 -5.98 -25.72 -10.47
N MET A 186 -6.17 -25.65 -9.14
CA MET A 186 -5.79 -26.72 -8.22
C MET A 186 -6.64 -27.99 -8.37
N LYS A 187 -7.83 -27.89 -8.97
CA LYS A 187 -8.73 -29.02 -9.26
C LYS A 187 -8.61 -29.52 -10.69
N ASP A 188 -8.15 -28.68 -11.60
CA ASP A 188 -8.00 -28.99 -13.02
C ASP A 188 -6.83 -29.99 -13.23
N PRO A 189 -7.09 -31.21 -13.74
CA PRO A 189 -6.06 -32.20 -14.00
C PRO A 189 -4.94 -31.72 -14.94
N GLU A 190 -5.20 -30.75 -15.83
CA GLU A 190 -4.21 -30.16 -16.73
C GLU A 190 -3.05 -29.53 -15.94
N TYR A 191 -3.32 -28.95 -14.76
CA TYR A 191 -2.33 -28.22 -13.95
C TYR A 191 -2.03 -28.88 -12.59
N ALA A 192 -3.05 -29.44 -11.94
CA ALA A 192 -2.96 -29.94 -10.56
C ALA A 192 -2.00 -31.13 -10.39
N THR A 193 -1.84 -31.94 -11.43
CA THR A 193 -0.97 -33.13 -11.44
C THR A 193 0.47 -32.85 -11.88
N LYS A 194 0.71 -31.67 -12.47
CA LYS A 194 2.00 -31.28 -13.05
C LYS A 194 3.03 -30.93 -11.98
N LYS A 195 4.30 -31.15 -12.30
CA LYS A 195 5.47 -30.83 -11.48
C LYS A 195 6.17 -29.58 -12.01
N ILE A 196 7.14 -29.07 -11.26
CA ILE A 196 7.96 -27.92 -11.68
C ILE A 196 8.63 -28.13 -13.05
N MET A 197 9.09 -29.35 -13.36
CA MET A 197 9.67 -29.69 -14.67
C MET A 197 8.71 -29.44 -15.83
N ASP A 198 7.41 -29.69 -15.64
CA ASP A 198 6.41 -29.41 -16.67
C ASP A 198 6.28 -27.91 -16.91
N ALA A 199 6.26 -27.10 -15.84
CA ALA A 199 6.24 -25.65 -15.94
C ALA A 199 7.48 -25.11 -16.66
N GLN A 200 8.66 -25.65 -16.38
CA GLN A 200 9.91 -25.30 -17.06
C GLN A 200 9.87 -25.64 -18.55
N ASN A 201 9.28 -26.78 -18.92
CA ASN A 201 9.09 -27.16 -20.32
C ASN A 201 8.12 -26.21 -21.03
N PHE A 202 6.99 -25.86 -20.41
CA PHE A 202 6.07 -24.85 -20.94
C PHE A 202 6.74 -23.48 -21.10
N LYS A 203 7.54 -23.04 -20.12
CA LYS A 203 8.34 -21.81 -20.19
C LYS A 203 9.31 -21.83 -21.39
N ARG A 204 10.05 -22.93 -21.59
CA ARG A 204 10.97 -23.10 -22.74
C ARG A 204 10.23 -23.06 -24.08
N SER A 205 8.96 -23.47 -24.08
CA SER A 205 8.10 -23.52 -25.27
C SER A 205 7.27 -22.23 -25.46
N GLY A 206 7.50 -21.19 -24.65
CA GLY A 206 6.79 -19.90 -24.73
C GLY A 206 5.35 -19.91 -24.18
N GLN A 207 4.89 -21.00 -23.58
CA GLN A 207 3.56 -21.14 -22.99
C GLN A 207 3.56 -20.63 -21.54
N TYR A 208 3.76 -19.33 -21.36
CA TYR A 208 3.97 -18.72 -20.05
C TYR A 208 2.72 -18.74 -19.15
N ASP A 209 1.53 -18.66 -19.73
CA ASP A 209 0.26 -18.77 -19.00
C ASP A 209 0.15 -20.12 -18.27
N LYS A 210 0.48 -21.23 -18.95
CA LYS A 210 0.46 -22.58 -18.37
C LYS A 210 1.56 -22.74 -17.33
N ALA A 211 2.76 -22.26 -17.63
CA ALA A 211 3.88 -22.29 -16.69
C ALA A 211 3.53 -21.58 -15.38
N VAL A 212 2.97 -20.37 -15.46
CA VAL A 212 2.60 -19.58 -14.27
C VAL A 212 1.51 -20.26 -13.45
N LYS A 213 0.45 -20.80 -14.08
CA LYS A 213 -0.60 -21.56 -13.35
C LYS A 213 -0.01 -22.73 -12.56
N ILE A 214 0.85 -23.54 -13.19
CA ILE A 214 1.48 -24.70 -12.53
C ILE A 214 2.36 -24.21 -11.37
N LEU A 215 3.18 -23.19 -11.60
CA LEU A 215 4.07 -22.63 -10.57
C LEU A 215 3.29 -22.07 -9.38
N ILE A 216 2.21 -21.31 -9.59
CA ILE A 216 1.36 -20.81 -8.51
C ILE A 216 0.84 -21.97 -7.64
N ILE A 217 0.36 -23.06 -8.25
CA ILE A 217 -0.09 -24.24 -7.51
C ILE A 217 1.06 -24.84 -6.68
N ARG A 218 2.27 -24.95 -7.25
CA ARG A 218 3.44 -25.53 -6.56
C ARG A 218 3.91 -24.65 -5.41
N VAL A 219 3.96 -23.34 -5.62
CA VAL A 219 4.30 -22.32 -4.61
C VAL A 219 3.33 -22.41 -3.43
N LEU A 220 2.02 -22.51 -3.68
CA LEU A 220 1.01 -22.66 -2.63
C LEU A 220 1.11 -23.99 -1.87
N LYS A 221 1.68 -25.03 -2.50
CA LYS A 221 2.02 -26.30 -1.84
C LYS A 221 3.32 -26.24 -1.02
N GLY A 222 4.06 -25.13 -1.08
CA GLY A 222 5.30 -24.92 -0.33
C GLY A 222 6.55 -25.49 -0.99
N GLU A 223 6.51 -25.76 -2.30
CA GLU A 223 7.68 -26.24 -3.06
C GLU A 223 8.67 -25.08 -3.30
N MET A 224 9.82 -25.09 -2.63
CA MET A 224 10.81 -23.99 -2.69
C MET A 224 11.35 -23.73 -4.10
N ASP A 225 11.67 -24.77 -4.85
CA ASP A 225 12.17 -24.64 -6.23
C ASP A 225 11.17 -23.90 -7.13
N ALA A 226 9.87 -24.02 -6.83
CA ALA A 226 8.83 -23.32 -7.58
C ALA A 226 8.79 -21.81 -7.25
N ASN A 227 9.17 -21.41 -6.03
CA ASN A 227 9.32 -20.00 -5.67
C ASN A 227 10.43 -19.37 -6.53
N GLU A 228 11.60 -20.01 -6.56
CA GLU A 228 12.76 -19.52 -7.33
C GLU A 228 12.46 -19.44 -8.82
N GLU A 229 11.81 -20.46 -9.38
CA GLU A 229 11.42 -20.52 -10.78
C GLU A 229 10.40 -19.41 -11.13
N LEU A 230 9.41 -19.17 -10.28
CA LEU A 230 8.42 -18.10 -10.48
C LEU A 230 9.06 -16.71 -10.35
N ILE A 231 9.94 -16.50 -9.36
CA ILE A 231 10.74 -15.27 -9.21
C ILE A 231 11.58 -15.04 -10.48
N SER A 232 12.25 -16.07 -11.00
CA SER A 232 13.04 -15.96 -12.23
C SER A 232 12.19 -15.56 -13.45
N MET A 233 10.93 -16.02 -13.52
CA MET A 233 10.01 -15.59 -14.58
C MET A 233 9.62 -14.11 -14.44
N VAL A 234 9.44 -13.61 -13.21
CA VAL A 234 9.18 -12.18 -12.94
C VAL A 234 10.37 -11.32 -13.38
N GLU A 235 11.59 -11.70 -12.97
CA GLU A 235 12.84 -11.01 -13.35
C GLU A 235 13.01 -10.89 -14.87
N LYS A 236 12.70 -11.97 -15.58
CA LYS A 236 12.82 -12.05 -17.04
C LYS A 236 11.61 -11.46 -17.78
N LYS A 237 10.65 -10.86 -17.06
CA LYS A 237 9.41 -10.28 -17.61
C LYS A 237 8.61 -11.28 -18.47
N LEU A 238 8.59 -12.54 -18.05
CA LEU A 238 7.90 -13.63 -18.74
C LEU A 238 6.47 -13.85 -18.23
N ILE A 239 6.08 -13.19 -17.13
CA ILE A 239 4.72 -13.31 -16.59
C ILE A 239 3.76 -12.51 -17.48
N PRO A 240 2.73 -13.14 -18.09
CA PRO A 240 1.72 -12.41 -18.84
C PRO A 240 0.96 -11.45 -17.93
N GLN A 241 0.55 -10.30 -18.47
CA GLN A 241 -0.03 -9.20 -17.69
C GLN A 241 -1.22 -9.62 -16.82
N ASP A 242 -2.12 -10.46 -17.37
CA ASP A 242 -3.30 -10.96 -16.66
C ASP A 242 -2.96 -11.82 -15.43
N PHE A 243 -1.72 -12.31 -15.33
CA PHE A 243 -1.24 -13.11 -14.20
C PHE A 243 -0.48 -12.31 -13.15
N HIS A 244 -0.22 -11.01 -13.35
CA HIS A 244 0.60 -10.22 -12.43
C HIS A 244 0.02 -10.23 -11.01
N ASN A 245 -1.27 -9.92 -10.86
CA ASN A 245 -1.93 -9.93 -9.56
C ASN A 245 -1.93 -11.31 -8.92
N PHE A 246 -2.11 -12.38 -9.71
CA PHE A 246 -2.08 -13.74 -9.18
C PHE A 246 -0.72 -14.08 -8.58
N VAL A 247 0.39 -13.67 -9.22
CA VAL A 247 1.74 -13.89 -8.70
C VAL A 247 1.96 -13.08 -7.43
N VAL A 248 1.57 -11.80 -7.41
CA VAL A 248 1.69 -10.94 -6.24
C VAL A 248 0.93 -11.53 -5.04
N ASP A 249 -0.34 -11.87 -5.22
CA ASP A 249 -1.21 -12.38 -4.15
C ASP A 249 -0.74 -13.75 -3.65
N THR A 250 -0.19 -14.57 -4.54
CA THR A 250 0.43 -15.85 -4.17
C THR A 250 1.57 -15.63 -3.18
N PHE A 251 2.53 -14.76 -3.51
CA PHE A 251 3.68 -14.50 -2.64
C PHE A 251 3.29 -13.79 -1.34
N VAL A 252 2.29 -12.90 -1.37
CA VAL A 252 1.76 -12.28 -0.14
C VAL A 252 1.19 -13.34 0.79
N MET A 253 0.43 -14.32 0.27
CA MET A 253 -0.16 -15.40 1.05
C MET A 253 0.88 -16.30 1.72
N ILE A 254 1.98 -16.57 1.03
CA ILE A 254 3.05 -17.43 1.55
C ILE A 254 4.20 -16.65 2.20
N SER A 255 4.10 -15.33 2.33
CA SER A 255 5.17 -14.43 2.79
C SER A 255 5.86 -14.90 4.07
N LYS A 256 5.11 -15.38 5.07
CA LYS A 256 5.63 -15.91 6.34
C LYS A 256 6.41 -17.22 6.22
N LYS A 257 6.23 -17.96 5.11
CA LYS A 257 6.90 -19.23 4.82
C LYS A 257 8.13 -19.05 3.93
N LEU A 258 8.28 -17.90 3.29
CA LEU A 258 9.46 -17.58 2.48
C LEU A 258 10.69 -17.40 3.36
N ASN A 259 11.86 -17.79 2.85
CA ASN A 259 13.12 -17.41 3.47
C ASN A 259 13.40 -15.90 3.23
N SER A 260 14.34 -15.33 4.00
CA SER A 260 14.65 -13.90 3.94
C SER A 260 15.20 -13.46 2.58
N ASN A 261 15.89 -14.33 1.85
CA ASN A 261 16.41 -14.02 0.51
C ASN A 261 15.27 -13.89 -0.52
N ASP A 262 14.31 -14.80 -0.51
CA ASP A 262 13.15 -14.75 -1.41
C ASP A 262 12.24 -13.56 -1.09
N GLN A 263 12.02 -13.26 0.19
CA GLN A 263 11.33 -12.05 0.61
C GLN A 263 12.03 -10.80 0.06
N THR A 264 13.36 -10.73 0.19
CA THR A 264 14.16 -9.59 -0.28
C THR A 264 14.07 -9.42 -1.80
N LYS A 265 14.30 -10.50 -2.56
CA LYS A 265 14.21 -10.51 -4.03
C LYS A 265 12.83 -10.11 -4.51
N PHE A 266 11.77 -10.68 -3.91
CA PHE A 266 10.41 -10.37 -4.32
C PHE A 266 10.04 -8.91 -4.01
N GLY A 267 10.44 -8.39 -2.85
CA GLY A 267 10.31 -6.97 -2.53
C GLY A 267 11.00 -6.07 -3.56
N LEU A 268 12.21 -6.42 -3.99
CA LEU A 268 12.93 -5.70 -5.05
C LEU A 268 12.18 -5.71 -6.38
N LEU A 269 11.66 -6.85 -6.81
CA LEU A 269 10.89 -6.97 -8.05
C LEU A 269 9.63 -6.12 -8.05
N LEU A 270 8.92 -6.10 -6.92
CA LEU A 270 7.75 -5.26 -6.72
C LEU A 270 8.10 -3.77 -6.81
N SER A 271 9.20 -3.34 -6.19
CA SER A 271 9.64 -1.95 -6.23
C SER A 271 10.06 -1.46 -7.63
N ASN A 272 10.58 -2.37 -8.47
CA ASN A 272 11.01 -2.08 -9.85
C ASN A 272 9.87 -2.19 -10.87
N TYR A 273 8.62 -2.24 -10.40
CA TYR A 273 7.42 -2.33 -11.24
C TYR A 273 7.34 -3.59 -12.12
N ALA A 274 8.04 -4.66 -11.76
CA ALA A 274 8.05 -5.90 -12.55
C ALA A 274 6.64 -6.53 -12.67
N LEU A 275 5.74 -6.21 -11.74
CA LEU A 275 4.36 -6.69 -11.66
C LEU A 275 3.35 -5.53 -11.51
N GLY A 276 3.66 -4.35 -12.06
CA GLY A 276 2.79 -3.18 -12.03
C GLY A 276 3.28 -2.03 -11.12
N LYS A 277 2.72 -0.84 -11.30
CA LYS A 277 3.21 0.42 -10.73
C LYS A 277 2.96 0.58 -9.21
N ASP A 278 1.97 -0.11 -8.66
CA ASP A 278 1.46 0.18 -7.31
C ASP A 278 1.84 -0.88 -6.26
N ASN A 279 3.06 -1.40 -6.32
CA ASN A 279 3.53 -2.43 -5.39
C ASN A 279 4.47 -1.91 -4.29
N LYS A 280 4.62 -0.59 -4.13
CA LYS A 280 5.54 0.02 -3.16
C LYS A 280 5.28 -0.44 -1.71
N PHE A 281 4.03 -0.48 -1.27
CA PHE A 281 3.68 -0.95 0.08
C PHE A 281 3.98 -2.44 0.26
N LYS A 282 3.73 -3.24 -0.77
CA LYS A 282 4.05 -4.67 -0.76
C LYS A 282 5.57 -4.89 -0.70
N SER A 283 6.37 -4.10 -1.43
CA SER A 283 7.84 -4.18 -1.31
C SER A 283 8.32 -3.84 0.11
N LEU A 284 7.78 -2.79 0.73
CA LEU A 284 8.09 -2.43 2.12
C LEU A 284 7.74 -3.55 3.09
N TYR A 285 6.57 -4.17 2.91
CA TYR A 285 6.13 -5.32 3.72
C TYR A 285 7.13 -6.49 3.65
N PHE A 286 7.54 -6.89 2.44
CA PHE A 286 8.50 -7.97 2.27
C PHE A 286 9.88 -7.65 2.87
N TRP A 287 10.38 -6.43 2.66
CA TRP A 287 11.66 -6.03 3.25
C TRP A 287 11.61 -5.93 4.77
N LYS A 288 10.51 -5.46 5.38
CA LYS A 288 10.33 -5.45 6.84
C LYS A 288 10.34 -6.86 7.43
N MET A 289 9.77 -7.84 6.73
CA MET A 289 9.82 -9.25 7.15
C MET A 289 11.25 -9.80 7.11
N ALA A 290 12.01 -9.48 6.05
CA ALA A 290 13.37 -9.96 5.85
C ALA A 290 14.43 -9.20 6.67
N SER A 291 14.16 -7.96 7.08
CA SER A 291 15.14 -7.05 7.68
C SER A 291 15.71 -7.52 9.02
N ASN A 292 15.06 -8.47 9.69
CA ASN A 292 15.60 -9.04 10.94
C ASN A 292 16.84 -9.91 10.71
N ILE A 293 17.03 -10.43 9.50
CA ILE A 293 18.10 -11.40 9.18
C ILE A 293 18.93 -10.94 7.98
N ASN A 294 18.32 -10.29 6.99
CA ASN A 294 18.97 -9.98 5.71
C ASN A 294 19.32 -8.48 5.61
N ASP A 295 20.61 -8.17 5.45
CA ASP A 295 21.13 -6.81 5.41
C ASP A 295 20.80 -6.06 4.10
N GLU A 296 20.58 -6.78 3.00
CA GLU A 296 20.09 -6.20 1.74
C GLU A 296 18.64 -5.72 1.90
N ALA A 297 17.80 -6.49 2.61
CA ALA A 297 16.45 -6.03 2.98
C ALA A 297 16.49 -4.79 3.89
N LYS A 298 17.38 -4.75 4.89
CA LYS A 298 17.58 -3.56 5.73
C LYS A 298 17.93 -2.34 4.88
N PHE A 299 18.86 -2.49 3.94
CA PHE A 299 19.24 -1.43 3.02
C PHE A 299 18.05 -0.92 2.20
N HIS A 300 17.30 -1.81 1.55
CA HIS A 300 16.17 -1.41 0.72
C HIS A 300 15.06 -0.75 1.53
N LEU A 301 14.73 -1.30 2.70
CA LEU A 301 13.74 -0.73 3.60
C LEU A 301 14.15 0.66 4.10
N GLY A 302 15.38 0.79 4.61
CA GLY A 302 15.88 2.07 5.14
C GLY A 302 15.98 3.14 4.05
N LYS A 303 16.46 2.77 2.86
CA LYS A 303 16.46 3.68 1.71
C LYS A 303 15.04 4.15 1.35
N ALA A 304 14.09 3.21 1.22
CA ALA A 304 12.74 3.53 0.80
C ALA A 304 11.99 4.42 1.81
N LEU A 305 12.27 4.27 3.10
CA LEU A 305 11.77 5.16 4.15
C LEU A 305 12.42 6.55 4.07
N LEU A 306 13.74 6.66 3.91
CA LEU A 306 14.39 7.99 3.82
C LEU A 306 14.02 8.78 2.55
N GLU A 307 13.69 8.10 1.46
CA GLU A 307 13.25 8.74 0.21
C GLU A 307 11.78 9.17 0.24
N ASP A 308 10.99 8.71 1.22
CA ASP A 308 9.58 9.05 1.31
C ASP A 308 9.36 10.37 2.07
N PRO A 309 8.79 11.41 1.42
CA PRO A 309 8.60 12.72 2.04
C PRO A 309 7.57 12.70 3.19
N THR A 310 6.81 11.61 3.33
CA THR A 310 5.80 11.44 4.40
C THR A 310 6.32 10.68 5.61
N THR A 311 7.57 10.20 5.58
CA THR A 311 8.18 9.45 6.68
C THR A 311 8.28 10.26 7.95
N SER A 312 7.79 9.69 9.05
CA SER A 312 7.81 10.32 10.36
C SER A 312 9.22 10.37 10.97
N VAL A 313 9.41 11.20 12.01
CA VAL A 313 10.68 11.28 12.75
C VAL A 313 11.09 9.92 13.34
N ASN A 314 10.12 9.12 13.80
CA ASN A 314 10.42 7.80 14.37
C ASN A 314 10.84 6.81 13.27
N GLU A 315 10.14 6.80 12.14
CA GLU A 315 10.51 5.95 10.99
C GLU A 315 11.84 6.38 10.38
N THR A 316 12.17 7.68 10.42
CA THR A 316 13.50 8.20 10.03
C THR A 316 14.60 7.59 10.92
N LYS A 317 14.39 7.55 12.24
CA LYS A 317 15.34 6.90 13.17
C LYS A 317 15.46 5.40 12.93
N GLU A 318 14.36 4.72 12.64
CA GLU A 318 14.39 3.30 12.24
C GLU A 318 15.18 3.13 10.93
N ALA A 319 14.93 3.97 9.93
CA ALA A 319 15.59 3.92 8.63
C ALA A 319 17.11 4.11 8.74
N ILE A 320 17.55 5.08 9.54
CA ILE A 320 18.98 5.29 9.87
C ILE A 320 19.57 4.04 10.53
N THR A 321 18.84 3.41 11.46
CA THR A 321 19.27 2.18 12.12
C THR A 321 19.44 1.04 11.12
N TYR A 322 18.46 0.83 10.24
CA TYR A 322 18.55 -0.18 9.19
C TYR A 322 19.73 0.05 8.23
N LEU A 323 19.94 1.30 7.80
CA LEU A 323 21.06 1.64 6.93
C LEU A 323 22.39 1.50 7.65
N THR A 324 22.46 1.83 8.93
CA THR A 324 23.67 1.66 9.75
C THR A 324 24.04 0.19 9.84
N ASP A 325 23.09 -0.68 10.20
CA ASP A 325 23.29 -2.13 10.21
C ASP A 325 23.77 -2.66 8.86
N ALA A 326 23.12 -2.25 7.77
CA ALA A 326 23.51 -2.66 6.43
C ALA A 326 24.93 -2.19 6.08
N ALA A 327 25.28 -0.94 6.42
CA ALA A 327 26.61 -0.40 6.20
C ALA A 327 27.68 -1.11 7.05
N MET A 328 27.34 -1.51 8.29
CA MET A 328 28.19 -2.32 9.15
C MET A 328 28.47 -3.71 8.57
N MET A 329 27.60 -4.18 7.67
CA MET A 329 27.74 -5.40 6.88
C MET A 329 28.30 -5.12 5.47
N LYS A 330 29.05 -4.02 5.32
CA LYS A 330 29.75 -3.59 4.09
C LYS A 330 28.80 -3.27 2.92
N ASN A 331 27.55 -2.94 3.18
CA ASN A 331 26.71 -2.30 2.18
C ASN A 331 27.21 -0.87 1.92
N VAL A 332 28.02 -0.71 0.85
CA VAL A 332 28.66 0.55 0.50
C VAL A 332 27.63 1.63 0.14
N ALA A 333 26.53 1.26 -0.52
CA ALA A 333 25.47 2.19 -0.86
C ALA A 333 24.76 2.75 0.39
N ALA A 334 24.56 1.91 1.42
CA ALA A 334 24.02 2.36 2.71
C ALA A 334 24.95 3.40 3.37
N ALA A 335 26.27 3.16 3.36
CA ALA A 335 27.25 4.11 3.87
C ALA A 335 27.22 5.45 3.11
N VAL A 336 27.08 5.43 1.77
CA VAL A 336 26.91 6.67 0.99
C VAL A 336 25.64 7.42 1.38
N ILE A 337 24.50 6.72 1.51
CA ILE A 337 23.23 7.35 1.89
C ILE A 337 23.33 8.00 3.26
N LEU A 338 23.88 7.31 4.26
CA LEU A 338 24.11 7.86 5.60
C LEU A 338 25.04 9.08 5.55
N GLY A 339 26.15 8.97 4.81
CA GLY A 339 27.10 10.06 4.64
C GLY A 339 26.45 11.33 4.08
N LEU A 340 25.63 11.18 3.03
CA LEU A 340 24.90 12.29 2.43
C LEU A 340 23.82 12.84 3.37
N PHE A 341 23.07 11.95 4.04
CA PHE A 341 22.01 12.33 4.98
C PHE A 341 22.54 13.22 6.10
N TYR A 342 23.64 12.83 6.74
CA TYR A 342 24.27 13.61 7.82
C TYR A 342 24.98 14.89 7.33
N SER A 343 25.27 15.00 6.02
CA SER A 343 25.95 16.17 5.44
C SER A 343 25.00 17.33 5.12
N ASP A 344 23.69 17.07 5.09
CA ASP A 344 22.68 18.06 4.74
C ASP A 344 22.43 19.03 5.90
N LYS A 345 22.98 20.24 5.79
CA LYS A 345 22.87 21.31 6.80
C LYS A 345 21.43 21.77 7.08
N ASN A 346 20.46 21.39 6.25
CA ASN A 346 19.06 21.74 6.45
C ASN A 346 18.31 20.73 7.33
N ARG A 347 18.95 19.63 7.73
CA ARG A 347 18.34 18.59 8.57
C ARG A 347 18.71 18.78 10.04
N ASP A 348 17.78 18.43 10.92
CA ASP A 348 18.03 18.41 12.37
C ASP A 348 19.11 17.39 12.73
N GLU A 349 19.22 16.32 11.95
CA GLU A 349 20.23 15.27 12.12
C GLU A 349 21.62 15.65 11.59
N TYR A 350 21.82 16.86 11.03
CA TYR A 350 23.12 17.27 10.50
C TYR A 350 24.26 17.03 11.51
N ASP A 351 25.26 16.25 11.09
CA ASP A 351 26.46 15.98 11.89
C ASP A 351 27.66 15.76 10.96
N GLU A 352 28.50 16.79 10.85
CA GLU A 352 29.66 16.82 9.95
C GLU A 352 30.63 15.65 10.21
N SER A 353 30.79 15.25 11.47
CA SER A 353 31.69 14.16 11.86
C SER A 353 31.16 12.80 11.41
N THR A 354 29.86 12.59 11.53
CA THR A 354 29.15 11.36 11.16
C THR A 354 29.03 11.23 9.65
N ALA A 355 28.75 12.35 8.96
CA ALA A 355 28.84 12.43 7.51
C ALA A 355 30.23 12.00 7.01
N PHE A 356 31.29 12.57 7.61
CA PHE A 356 32.67 12.22 7.26
C PHE A 356 32.95 10.73 7.46
N LYS A 357 32.56 10.16 8.62
CA LYS A 357 32.79 8.74 8.94
C LYS A 357 32.21 7.82 7.87
N TRP A 358 30.95 8.02 7.50
CA TRP A 358 30.28 7.14 6.54
C TRP A 358 30.78 7.32 5.10
N LEU A 359 31.07 8.56 4.68
CA LEU A 359 31.69 8.81 3.37
C LEU A 359 33.11 8.24 3.28
N TRP A 360 33.88 8.29 4.38
CA TRP A 360 35.20 7.65 4.46
C TRP A 360 35.10 6.13 4.34
N VAL A 361 34.18 5.50 5.08
CA VAL A 361 33.90 4.06 4.95
C VAL A 361 33.57 3.69 3.51
N ALA A 362 32.66 4.44 2.86
CA ALA A 362 32.29 4.18 1.47
C ALA A 362 33.47 4.31 0.50
N ARG A 363 34.35 5.31 0.69
CA ARG A 363 35.59 5.48 -0.08
C ARG A 363 36.52 4.27 0.08
N GLU A 364 36.75 3.81 1.32
CA GLU A 364 37.65 2.68 1.60
C GLU A 364 37.16 1.38 0.96
N PHE A 365 35.85 1.21 0.83
CA PHE A 365 35.24 0.10 0.11
C PHE A 365 35.01 0.39 -1.39
N LYS A 366 35.78 1.32 -1.96
CA LYS A 366 35.93 1.63 -3.39
C LYS A 366 34.72 2.26 -4.09
N ASP A 367 33.92 3.08 -3.40
CA ASP A 367 32.94 3.95 -4.06
C ASP A 367 33.61 5.24 -4.57
N SER A 368 33.62 5.42 -5.89
CA SER A 368 34.23 6.58 -6.55
C SER A 368 33.47 7.89 -6.32
N LYS A 369 32.15 7.84 -6.06
CA LYS A 369 31.34 9.03 -5.75
C LYS A 369 31.56 9.48 -4.33
N ALA A 370 31.75 8.56 -3.39
CA ALA A 370 32.05 8.85 -1.99
C ALA A 370 33.30 9.73 -1.83
N GLN A 371 34.32 9.51 -2.66
CA GLN A 371 35.52 10.35 -2.67
C GLN A 371 35.18 11.82 -2.97
N VAL A 372 34.34 12.09 -3.96
CA VAL A 372 33.96 13.45 -4.35
C VAL A 372 33.19 14.15 -3.22
N TYR A 373 32.24 13.46 -2.60
CA TYR A 373 31.49 13.99 -1.46
C TYR A 373 32.39 14.26 -0.25
N LEU A 374 33.32 13.35 0.03
CA LEU A 374 34.29 13.51 1.11
C LEU A 374 35.21 14.72 0.89
N GLU A 375 35.71 14.92 -0.33
CA GLU A 375 36.53 16.08 -0.69
C GLU A 375 35.77 17.40 -0.54
N ALA A 376 34.49 17.43 -0.90
CA ALA A 376 33.63 18.59 -0.70
C ALA A 376 33.43 18.91 0.79
N LEU A 377 33.17 17.89 1.61
CA LEU A 377 32.97 18.03 3.06
C LEU A 377 34.25 18.52 3.77
N VAL A 378 35.40 17.95 3.42
CA VAL A 378 36.69 18.32 4.03
C VAL A 378 37.06 19.79 3.82
N LYS A 379 36.63 20.41 2.70
CA LYS A 379 36.88 21.83 2.44
C LYS A 379 36.21 22.75 3.46
N THR A 380 35.11 22.32 4.08
CA THR A 380 34.39 23.11 5.08
C THR A 380 34.72 22.72 6.51
N MET A 381 35.31 21.55 6.72
CA MET A 381 35.68 21.05 8.04
C MET A 381 36.85 21.83 8.66
N ASN A 382 36.74 22.12 9.95
CA ASN A 382 37.89 22.60 10.71
C ASN A 382 38.89 21.45 10.97
N LYS A 383 40.16 21.81 11.22
CA LYS A 383 41.26 20.85 11.38
C LYS A 383 41.06 19.88 12.55
N ALA A 384 40.50 20.33 13.67
CA ALA A 384 40.31 19.48 14.85
C ALA A 384 39.22 18.43 14.60
N THR A 385 38.08 18.83 14.03
CA THR A 385 37.00 17.92 13.64
C THR A 385 37.51 16.90 12.63
N PHE A 386 38.24 17.33 11.59
CA PHE A 386 38.81 16.42 10.59
C PHE A 386 39.70 15.33 11.21
N VAL A 387 40.65 15.70 12.08
CA VAL A 387 41.56 14.74 12.71
C VAL A 387 40.79 13.73 13.57
N ASN A 388 39.84 14.21 14.38
CA ASN A 388 39.05 13.34 15.24
C ASN A 388 38.14 12.41 14.45
N SER A 389 37.43 12.92 13.43
CA SER A 389 36.55 12.12 12.57
C SER A 389 37.33 11.08 11.78
N LYS A 390 38.55 11.39 11.32
CA LYS A 390 39.43 10.44 10.61
C LYS A 390 39.80 9.24 11.48
N ILE A 391 40.23 9.46 12.73
CA ILE A 391 40.59 8.37 13.65
C ILE A 391 39.39 7.43 13.86
N VAL A 392 38.20 8.00 14.08
CA VAL A 392 36.98 7.19 14.28
C VAL A 392 36.59 6.44 13.00
N ALA A 393 36.73 7.08 11.84
CA ALA A 393 36.41 6.46 10.56
C ALA A 393 37.34 5.28 10.22
N GLU A 394 38.65 5.41 10.50
CA GLU A 394 39.62 4.32 10.33
C GLU A 394 39.28 3.13 11.24
N SER A 395 38.98 3.38 12.51
CA SER A 395 38.53 2.33 13.43
C SER A 395 37.23 1.65 12.97
N LEU A 396 36.28 2.42 12.42
CA LEU A 396 35.02 1.89 11.91
C LEU A 396 35.23 0.99 10.69
N VAL A 397 36.15 1.35 9.78
CA VAL A 397 36.51 0.51 8.63
C VAL A 397 37.06 -0.85 9.08
N ASP A 398 37.94 -0.86 10.09
CA ASP A 398 38.49 -2.11 10.63
C ASP A 398 37.41 -2.96 11.32
N GLN A 399 36.47 -2.32 12.03
CA GLN A 399 35.32 -3.01 12.60
C GLN A 399 34.44 -3.67 11.52
N ILE A 400 34.16 -2.97 10.42
CA ILE A 400 33.39 -3.52 9.29
C ILE A 400 34.13 -4.69 8.63
N ARG A 401 35.45 -4.56 8.41
CA ARG A 401 36.27 -5.66 7.88
C ARG A 401 36.19 -6.90 8.76
N TRP A 402 36.25 -6.71 10.08
CA TRP A 402 36.12 -7.79 11.04
C TRP A 402 34.72 -8.43 11.01
N ASN A 403 33.64 -7.64 11.03
CA ASN A 403 32.27 -8.16 10.97
C ASN A 403 32.04 -9.05 9.74
N VAL A 404 32.46 -8.58 8.56
CA VAL A 404 32.29 -9.31 7.29
C VAL A 404 33.14 -10.58 7.21
N SER A 405 34.26 -10.63 7.95
CA SER A 405 35.13 -11.82 7.95
C SER A 405 34.64 -12.92 8.90
N ASN A 406 33.73 -12.59 9.83
CA ASN A 406 33.26 -13.50 10.89
C ASN A 406 31.75 -13.82 10.82
N ASN A 407 31.01 -13.19 9.89
CA ASN A 407 29.66 -13.58 9.47
C ASN A 407 29.75 -14.39 8.18
#